data_AF-A0A1D3P3U4-F1
#
_entry.id   AF-A0A1D3P3U4-F1
#
_cell.length_a   1.000
_cell.length_b   1.000
_cell.length_c   1.000
_cell.angle_alpha   90.00
_cell.angle_beta   90.00
_cell.angle_gamma   90.00
#
_symmetry.space_group_name_H-M   'P 1'
#
loop_
_entity.id
_entity.type
_entity.pdbx_description
1 polymer ?
#
loop_
_entity_poly.entity_id
_entity_poly.type
_entity_poly.pdbx_seq_one_letter_code
_entity_poly.pdbx_strand_id
1 'polypeptide(L)'
;MKLNAFQLKIFAMILMVIDHVYTYIPGMPMWMHHPGRIVAPIFFYFVVEGFFYTRNRTKYATRVFMWAAIMFAGSAIIQYIFPTEAGLLNNIFLSLGLGIVLLCAIDYTKRTKNYLLGIPTAIIVGTLGMFTEASFMGVIMTLIFYFFREKKMWLIITYVLLSLMEVPTLLMAGEIFTDMGLFGFNNQWMMVFALPFFFLYNGERGVNNAFTKYMFYIFYPVHLWIIYTIGYFMSK
;
A
#
# COMPACT_ATOMS: atom_id res chain seq x y z
N MET A 1 0.20 21.01 14.61
CA MET A 1 1.31 20.07 14.93
C MET A 1 1.77 19.44 13.63
N LYS A 2 3.07 19.46 13.28
CA LYS A 2 3.60 18.80 12.08
C LYS A 2 4.17 17.42 12.45
N LEU A 3 4.07 16.44 11.56
CA LEU A 3 4.52 15.06 11.78
C LEU A 3 5.69 14.72 10.83
N ASN A 4 6.64 13.91 11.29
CA ASN A 4 7.71 13.37 10.44
C ASN A 4 7.35 11.98 9.88
N ALA A 5 8.15 11.49 8.93
CA ALA A 5 7.87 10.23 8.24
C ALA A 5 7.87 9.03 9.20
N PHE A 6 8.75 9.03 10.21
CA PHE A 6 8.80 7.97 11.21
C PHE A 6 7.49 7.90 12.02
N GLN A 7 7.00 9.04 12.53
CA GLN A 7 5.75 9.11 13.28
C GLN A 7 4.55 8.63 12.46
N LEU A 8 4.45 9.07 11.20
CA LEU A 8 3.37 8.66 10.30
C LEU A 8 3.41 7.16 9.99
N LYS A 9 4.60 6.57 9.84
CA LYS A 9 4.73 5.12 9.62
C LYS A 9 4.38 4.31 10.87
N ILE A 10 4.77 4.76 12.06
CA ILE A 10 4.35 4.12 13.32
C ILE A 10 2.82 4.15 13.45
N PHE A 11 2.22 5.30 13.18
CA PHE A 11 0.76 5.42 13.17
C PHE A 11 0.11 4.45 12.17
N ALA A 12 0.61 4.40 10.93
CA ALA A 12 0.13 3.47 9.91
C ALA A 12 0.32 1.99 10.31
N MET A 13 1.41 1.64 10.99
CA MET A 13 1.63 0.27 11.50
C MET A 13 0.60 -0.16 12.53
N ILE A 14 0.20 0.74 13.43
CA ILE A 14 -0.83 0.44 14.43
C ILE A 14 -2.16 0.15 13.73
N LEU A 15 -2.56 1.01 12.78
CA LEU A 15 -3.79 0.81 12.02
C LEU A 15 -3.76 -0.46 11.15
N MET A 16 -2.59 -0.79 10.61
CA MET A 16 -2.36 -2.03 9.85
C MET A 16 -2.61 -3.29 10.70
N VAL A 17 -2.24 -3.26 11.98
CA VAL A 17 -2.51 -4.39 12.89
C VAL A 17 -4.01 -4.51 13.16
N ILE A 18 -4.69 -3.39 13.42
CA ILE A 18 -6.15 -3.38 13.66
C ILE A 18 -6.89 -3.95 12.43
N ASP A 19 -6.47 -3.55 11.23
CA ASP A 19 -7.01 -4.02 9.96
C ASP A 19 -6.86 -5.54 9.77
N HIS A 20 -5.65 -6.07 9.97
CA HIS A 20 -5.40 -7.50 9.79
C HIS A 20 -5.96 -8.36 10.93
N VAL A 21 -6.12 -7.80 12.13
CA VAL A 21 -6.89 -8.46 13.20
C VAL A 21 -8.31 -8.72 12.72
N TYR A 22 -8.96 -7.73 12.08
CA TYR A 22 -10.26 -7.96 11.44
C TYR A 22 -10.20 -9.04 10.34
N THR A 23 -9.19 -8.99 9.48
CA THR A 23 -9.08 -9.91 8.34
C THR A 23 -8.90 -11.38 8.74
N TYR A 24 -8.12 -11.66 9.77
CA TYR A 24 -7.70 -13.04 10.08
C TYR A 24 -8.24 -13.60 11.38
N ILE A 25 -8.70 -12.77 12.32
CA ILE A 25 -9.31 -13.26 13.56
C ILE A 25 -10.83 -13.36 13.37
N PRO A 26 -11.44 -14.54 13.56
CA PRO A 26 -12.87 -14.72 13.37
C PRO A 26 -13.68 -13.89 14.39
N GLY A 27 -14.84 -13.39 13.96
CA GLY A 27 -15.79 -12.67 14.82
C GLY A 27 -15.42 -11.21 15.13
N MET A 28 -14.40 -10.65 14.48
CA MET A 28 -14.02 -9.26 14.66
C MET A 28 -15.01 -8.29 13.98
N PRO A 29 -15.32 -7.14 14.60
CA PRO A 29 -16.28 -6.20 14.07
C PRO A 29 -15.75 -5.42 12.85
N MET A 30 -16.63 -5.14 11.90
CA MET A 30 -16.30 -4.51 10.60
C MET A 30 -15.58 -3.16 10.72
N TRP A 31 -15.87 -2.39 11.77
CA TRP A 31 -15.27 -1.07 11.94
C TRP A 31 -13.74 -1.12 12.07
N MET A 32 -13.17 -2.24 12.52
CA MET A 32 -11.72 -2.42 12.64
C MET A 32 -11.02 -2.42 11.27
N HIS A 33 -11.73 -2.73 10.19
CA HIS A 33 -11.20 -2.68 8.82
C HIS A 33 -11.07 -1.25 8.28
N HIS A 34 -11.89 -0.31 8.78
CA HIS A 34 -11.97 1.04 8.23
C HIS A 34 -10.69 1.87 8.38
N PRO A 35 -10.05 1.94 9.57
CA PRO A 35 -8.82 2.70 9.73
C PRO A 35 -7.67 2.14 8.88
N GLY A 36 -7.68 0.84 8.56
CA GLY A 36 -6.69 0.20 7.71
C GLY A 36 -6.60 0.79 6.31
N ARG A 37 -7.68 1.36 5.78
CA ARG A 37 -7.74 1.88 4.41
C ARG A 37 -6.79 3.05 4.15
N ILE A 38 -6.36 3.77 5.19
CA ILE A 38 -5.40 4.88 5.04
C ILE A 38 -3.94 4.41 4.96
N VAL A 39 -3.67 3.15 5.35
CA VAL A 39 -2.33 2.60 5.51
C VAL A 39 -1.59 2.51 4.17
N ALA A 40 -2.18 1.85 3.17
CA ALA A 40 -1.56 1.69 1.86
C ALA A 40 -1.22 3.05 1.21
N PRO A 41 -2.12 4.05 1.15
CA PRO A 41 -1.77 5.37 0.62
C PRO A 41 -0.57 6.04 1.30
N ILE A 42 -0.44 5.93 2.63
CA ILE A 42 0.71 6.46 3.37
C ILE A 42 2.01 5.80 2.90
N PHE A 43 2.02 4.47 2.74
CA PHE A 43 3.22 3.76 2.27
C PHE A 43 3.53 4.06 0.79
N PHE A 44 2.53 4.13 -0.09
CA PHE A 44 2.74 4.55 -1.48
C PHE A 44 3.30 5.96 -1.57
N TYR A 45 2.76 6.90 -0.79
CA TYR A 45 3.29 8.27 -0.72
C TYR A 45 4.76 8.28 -0.33
N PHE A 46 5.14 7.55 0.72
CA PHE A 46 6.54 7.46 1.15
C PHE A 46 7.44 6.70 0.18
N VAL A 47 6.92 5.75 -0.60
CA VAL A 47 7.69 5.07 -1.63
C VAL A 47 8.04 6.01 -2.76
N VAL A 48 7.07 6.79 -3.23
CA VAL A 48 7.28 7.84 -4.25
C VAL A 48 8.20 8.92 -3.71
N GLU A 49 8.02 9.37 -2.48
CA GLU A 49 8.91 10.33 -1.85
C GLU A 49 10.35 9.79 -1.78
N GLY A 50 10.53 8.56 -1.30
CA GLY A 50 11.82 7.88 -1.25
C GLY A 50 12.50 7.75 -2.62
N PHE A 51 11.73 7.63 -3.70
CA PHE A 51 12.25 7.58 -5.07
C PHE A 51 12.96 8.87 -5.48
N PHE A 52 12.47 10.04 -5.06
CA PHE A 52 13.10 11.33 -5.35
C PHE A 52 14.36 11.58 -4.52
N TYR A 53 14.41 11.09 -3.27
CA TYR A 53 15.55 11.30 -2.39
C TYR A 53 16.62 10.20 -2.44
N THR A 54 16.37 9.08 -3.14
CA THR A 54 17.32 7.97 -3.21
C THR A 54 18.25 8.08 -4.41
N ARG A 55 19.56 8.12 -4.13
CA ARG A 55 20.61 8.18 -5.16
C ARG A 55 20.65 6.93 -6.07
N ASN A 56 20.46 5.73 -5.50
CA ASN A 56 20.50 4.48 -6.25
C ASN A 56 19.14 3.75 -6.17
N ARG A 57 18.33 3.96 -7.21
CA ARG A 57 16.98 3.41 -7.31
C ARG A 57 16.95 1.90 -7.54
N THR A 58 17.97 1.33 -8.18
CA THR A 58 18.10 -0.12 -8.34
C THR A 58 18.26 -0.81 -6.99
N LYS A 59 19.21 -0.35 -6.15
CA LYS A 59 19.37 -0.87 -4.78
C LYS A 59 18.12 -0.68 -3.93
N TYR A 60 17.37 0.39 -4.18
CA TYR A 60 16.10 0.61 -3.50
C TYR A 60 15.05 -0.43 -3.91
N ALA A 61 14.82 -0.62 -5.21
CA ALA A 61 13.91 -1.62 -5.74
C ALA A 61 14.30 -3.04 -5.30
N THR A 62 15.58 -3.42 -5.44
CA THR A 62 16.09 -4.73 -5.01
C THR A 62 15.81 -4.98 -3.54
N ARG A 63 15.99 -3.98 -2.67
CA ARG A 63 15.65 -4.15 -1.25
C ARG A 63 14.18 -4.46 -1.04
N VAL A 64 13.28 -3.77 -1.74
CA VAL A 64 11.83 -4.00 -1.63
C VAL A 64 11.46 -5.38 -2.20
N PHE A 65 12.01 -5.78 -3.33
CA PHE A 65 11.77 -7.12 -3.91
C PHE A 65 12.33 -8.26 -3.05
N MET A 66 13.46 -8.08 -2.37
CA MET A 66 13.95 -9.07 -1.42
C MET A 66 12.93 -9.31 -0.30
N TRP A 67 12.32 -8.25 0.23
CA TRP A 67 11.25 -8.38 1.24
C TRP A 67 9.96 -8.95 0.66
N ALA A 68 9.64 -8.68 -0.60
CA ALA A 68 8.53 -9.33 -1.28
C ALA A 68 8.75 -10.85 -1.42
N ALA A 69 9.98 -11.28 -1.75
CA ALA A 69 10.32 -12.70 -1.83
C ALA A 69 10.31 -13.38 -0.45
N ILE A 70 10.85 -12.73 0.59
CA ILE A 70 10.79 -13.22 1.98
C ILE A 70 9.33 -13.38 2.43
N MET A 71 8.49 -12.38 2.16
CA MET A 71 7.06 -12.43 2.47
C MET A 71 6.39 -13.60 1.76
N PHE A 72 6.60 -13.74 0.45
CA PHE A 72 6.03 -14.83 -0.33
C PHE A 72 6.43 -16.22 0.21
N ALA A 73 7.73 -16.43 0.44
CA ALA A 73 8.23 -17.71 0.94
C ALA A 73 7.72 -18.03 2.35
N GLY A 74 7.79 -17.06 3.27
CA GLY A 74 7.33 -17.27 4.64
C GLY A 74 5.82 -17.47 4.74
N SER A 75 5.04 -16.70 3.98
CA SER A 75 3.59 -16.88 3.92
C SER A 75 3.20 -18.24 3.32
N ALA A 76 3.88 -18.70 2.27
CA ALA A 76 3.65 -20.02 1.69
C ALA A 76 3.95 -21.14 2.69
N ILE A 77 5.04 -21.04 3.46
CA ILE A 77 5.38 -22.01 4.50
C ILE A 77 4.32 -22.03 5.61
N ILE A 78 3.92 -20.86 6.10
CA ILE A 78 2.93 -20.75 7.18
C ILE A 78 1.58 -21.28 6.74
N GLN A 79 1.13 -20.93 5.52
CA GLN A 79 -0.12 -21.41 4.97
C GLN A 79 -0.11 -22.94 4.76
N TYR A 80 1.05 -23.51 4.39
CA TYR A 80 1.20 -24.96 4.30
C TYR A 80 1.07 -25.65 5.66
N ILE A 81 1.60 -25.05 6.74
CA ILE A 81 1.54 -25.61 8.10
C ILE A 81 0.17 -25.38 8.75
N PHE A 82 -0.43 -24.21 8.53
CA PHE A 82 -1.69 -23.76 9.15
C PHE A 82 -2.73 -23.42 8.06
N PRO A 83 -3.28 -24.42 7.35
CA PRO A 83 -4.17 -24.15 6.24
C PRO A 83 -5.51 -23.56 6.71
N THR A 84 -5.84 -22.36 6.27
CA THR A 84 -7.17 -21.73 6.41
C THR A 84 -7.80 -21.51 5.04
N GLU A 85 -9.13 -21.43 4.97
CA GLU A 85 -9.84 -21.08 3.73
C GLU A 85 -9.51 -19.68 3.21
N ALA A 86 -9.25 -18.73 4.12
CA ALA A 86 -8.87 -17.37 3.77
C ALA A 86 -7.48 -17.28 3.11
N GLY A 87 -6.58 -18.21 3.42
CA GLY A 87 -5.19 -18.20 2.93
C GLY A 87 -4.37 -16.99 3.40
N LEU A 88 -3.11 -16.91 2.95
CA LEU A 88 -2.17 -15.84 3.33
C LEU A 88 -1.45 -15.31 2.08
N LEU A 89 -2.18 -14.57 1.23
CA LEU A 89 -1.71 -14.13 -0.08
C LEU A 89 -1.12 -12.71 -0.10
N ASN A 90 -1.25 -11.97 1.00
CA ASN A 90 -0.83 -10.56 1.09
C ASN A 90 0.67 -10.39 0.86
N ASN A 91 1.03 -9.45 -0.01
CA ASN A 91 2.40 -9.08 -0.32
C ASN A 91 2.51 -7.64 -0.87
N ILE A 92 2.29 -6.65 0.01
CA ILE A 92 2.31 -5.23 -0.38
C ILE A 92 3.68 -4.80 -0.93
N PHE A 93 4.76 -5.47 -0.51
CA PHE A 93 6.10 -5.18 -1.02
C PHE A 93 6.22 -5.42 -2.52
N LEU A 94 5.52 -6.41 -3.07
CA LEU A 94 5.50 -6.64 -4.51
C LEU A 94 4.88 -5.44 -5.25
N SER A 95 3.75 -4.93 -4.75
CA SER A 95 3.08 -3.74 -5.28
C SER A 95 3.97 -2.50 -5.23
N LEU A 96 4.61 -2.25 -4.07
CA LEU A 96 5.52 -1.12 -3.90
C LEU A 96 6.79 -1.26 -4.77
N GLY A 97 7.31 -2.47 -4.92
CA GLY A 97 8.46 -2.78 -5.76
C GLY A 97 8.18 -2.49 -7.24
N LEU A 98 7.04 -2.96 -7.76
CA LEU A 98 6.60 -2.65 -9.12
C LEU A 98 6.31 -1.16 -9.29
N GLY A 99 5.77 -0.47 -8.29
CA GLY A 99 5.64 0.99 -8.28
C GLY A 99 6.98 1.71 -8.47
N ILE A 100 8.05 1.27 -7.80
CA ILE A 100 9.39 1.84 -7.98
C ILE A 100 9.91 1.58 -9.41
N VAL A 101 9.71 0.38 -9.95
CA VAL A 101 10.13 0.04 -11.33
C VAL A 101 9.36 0.86 -12.36
N LEU A 102 8.06 1.06 -12.14
CA LEU A 102 7.22 1.92 -12.98
C LEU A 102 7.78 3.35 -13.01
N LEU A 103 8.13 3.91 -11.85
CA LEU A 103 8.75 5.24 -11.78
C LEU A 103 10.14 5.28 -12.45
N CYS A 104 10.94 4.22 -12.32
CA CYS A 104 12.22 4.10 -13.03
C CYS A 104 12.02 4.11 -14.56
N ALA A 105 11.04 3.37 -15.08
CA ALA A 105 10.73 3.33 -16.51
C ALA A 105 10.28 4.71 -17.01
N ILE A 106 9.41 5.39 -16.27
CA ILE A 106 8.95 6.75 -16.61
C ILE A 106 10.11 7.75 -16.58
N ASP A 107 10.94 7.75 -15.54
CA ASP A 107 12.07 8.66 -15.42
C ASP A 107 13.15 8.39 -16.49
N TYR A 108 13.43 7.12 -16.81
CA TYR A 108 14.31 6.74 -17.92
C TYR A 108 13.80 7.29 -19.26
N THR A 109 12.51 7.14 -19.54
CA THR A 109 11.87 7.64 -20.76
C THR A 109 11.99 9.17 -20.85
N LYS A 110 11.74 9.88 -19.74
CA LYS A 110 11.84 11.35 -19.70
C LYS A 110 13.25 11.86 -19.97
N ARG A 111 14.28 11.17 -19.43
CA ARG A 111 15.70 11.56 -19.54
C ARG A 111 16.31 11.22 -20.89
N THR A 112 16.10 10.00 -21.37
CA THR A 112 16.76 9.49 -22.59
C THR A 112 15.97 9.76 -23.86
N LYS A 113 14.67 10.09 -23.75
CA LYS A 113 13.72 10.20 -24.86
C LYS A 113 13.58 8.89 -25.67
N ASN A 114 14.06 7.77 -25.14
CA ASN A 114 13.88 6.46 -25.75
C ASN A 114 12.47 5.92 -25.46
N TYR A 115 11.50 6.42 -26.21
CA TYR A 115 10.09 6.03 -26.07
C TYR A 115 9.84 4.56 -26.45
N LEU A 116 10.66 4.00 -27.36
CA LEU A 116 10.52 2.62 -27.85
C LEU A 116 10.75 1.58 -26.75
N LEU A 117 11.69 1.82 -25.84
CA LEU A 117 11.93 0.93 -24.71
C LEU A 117 11.14 1.36 -23.46
N GLY A 118 11.04 2.67 -23.25
CA GLY A 118 10.46 3.25 -22.06
C GLY A 118 8.95 3.02 -21.90
N ILE A 119 8.18 3.27 -22.95
CA ILE A 119 6.71 3.16 -22.92
C ILE A 119 6.26 1.71 -22.74
N PRO A 120 6.75 0.72 -23.53
CA PRO A 120 6.35 -0.67 -23.33
C PRO A 120 6.72 -1.17 -21.92
N THR A 121 7.89 -0.80 -21.40
CA THR A 121 8.29 -1.19 -20.04
C THR A 121 7.32 -0.62 -19.00
N ALA A 122 6.94 0.65 -19.10
CA ALA A 122 5.98 1.25 -18.18
C ALA A 122 4.58 0.60 -18.28
N ILE A 123 4.12 0.26 -19.48
CA ILE A 123 2.85 -0.45 -19.69
C ILE A 123 2.91 -1.83 -19.05
N ILE A 124 3.93 -2.64 -19.36
CA ILE A 124 4.09 -4.01 -18.81
C ILE A 124 4.12 -3.96 -17.29
N VAL A 125 4.96 -3.10 -16.70
CA VAL A 125 5.10 -3.02 -15.24
C VAL A 125 3.83 -2.47 -14.60
N GLY A 126 3.16 -1.50 -15.22
CA GLY A 126 1.88 -0.98 -14.77
C GLY A 126 0.81 -2.08 -14.76
N THR A 127 0.68 -2.84 -15.85
CA THR A 127 -0.25 -3.97 -15.96
C THR A 127 0.06 -5.05 -14.93
N LEU A 128 1.32 -5.45 -14.76
CA LEU A 128 1.72 -6.41 -13.72
C LEU A 128 1.35 -5.89 -12.31
N GLY A 129 1.52 -4.59 -12.07
CA GLY A 129 1.15 -3.95 -10.81
C GLY A 129 -0.33 -4.10 -10.47
N MET A 130 -1.21 -4.14 -11.47
CA MET A 130 -2.65 -4.30 -11.26
C MET A 130 -3.04 -5.67 -10.68
N PHE A 131 -2.19 -6.69 -10.85
CA PHE A 131 -2.40 -8.05 -10.33
C PHE A 131 -1.73 -8.29 -8.97
N THR A 132 -1.29 -7.23 -8.30
CA THR A 132 -0.73 -7.33 -6.94
C THR A 132 -1.77 -6.95 -5.89
N GLU A 133 -1.43 -7.11 -4.61
CA GLU A 133 -2.34 -6.80 -3.47
C GLU A 133 -2.94 -5.39 -3.55
N ALA A 134 -2.15 -4.39 -3.93
CA ALA A 134 -2.64 -3.01 -4.06
C ALA A 134 -3.52 -2.76 -5.30
N SER A 135 -3.72 -3.78 -6.14
CA SER A 135 -4.48 -3.74 -7.39
C SER A 135 -4.12 -2.56 -8.30
N PHE A 136 -5.03 -2.15 -9.17
CA PHE A 136 -4.87 -0.93 -9.96
C PHE A 136 -4.84 0.34 -9.09
N MET A 137 -5.40 0.31 -7.87
CA MET A 137 -5.36 1.44 -6.94
C MET A 137 -3.91 1.84 -6.61
N GLY A 138 -3.04 0.86 -6.33
CA GLY A 138 -1.63 1.08 -6.05
C GLY A 138 -0.87 1.70 -7.23
N VAL A 139 -1.19 1.25 -8.45
CA VAL A 139 -0.60 1.79 -9.68
C VAL A 139 -1.01 3.25 -9.85
N ILE A 140 -2.29 3.57 -9.76
CA ILE A 140 -2.79 4.94 -9.94
C ILE A 140 -2.28 5.85 -8.82
N MET A 141 -2.30 5.41 -7.54
CA MET A 141 -1.72 6.17 -6.42
C MET A 141 -0.25 6.51 -6.66
N THR A 142 0.55 5.55 -7.14
CA THR A 142 1.97 5.77 -7.47
C THR A 142 2.11 6.89 -8.51
N LEU A 143 1.29 6.87 -9.56
CA LEU A 143 1.31 7.88 -10.62
C LEU A 143 0.86 9.25 -10.11
N ILE A 144 -0.23 9.31 -9.33
CA ILE A 144 -0.75 10.55 -8.73
C ILE A 144 0.32 11.20 -7.87
N PHE A 145 0.90 10.45 -6.93
CA PHE A 145 1.91 10.99 -6.03
C PHE A 145 3.19 11.39 -6.75
N TYR A 146 3.52 10.76 -7.88
CA TYR A 146 4.70 11.12 -8.67
C TYR A 146 4.48 12.38 -9.53
N PHE A 147 3.40 12.43 -10.30
CA PHE A 147 3.15 13.53 -11.24
C PHE A 147 2.62 14.80 -10.56
N PHE A 148 1.85 14.66 -9.48
CA PHE A 148 1.22 15.79 -8.79
C PHE A 148 1.89 16.16 -7.47
N ARG A 149 3.07 15.60 -7.16
CA ARG A 149 3.85 15.88 -5.93
C ARG A 149 3.95 17.37 -5.59
N GLU A 150 4.24 18.20 -6.59
CA GLU A 150 4.44 19.65 -6.43
C GLU A 150 3.15 20.45 -6.69
N LYS A 151 2.12 19.80 -7.26
CA LYS A 151 0.85 20.42 -7.65
C LYS A 151 -0.25 20.04 -6.66
N LYS A 152 -0.21 20.63 -5.46
CA LYS A 152 -1.10 20.28 -4.33
C LYS A 152 -2.57 20.16 -4.72
N MET A 153 -3.13 21.13 -5.45
CA MET A 153 -4.54 21.09 -5.88
C MET A 153 -4.85 19.87 -6.75
N TRP A 154 -4.00 19.56 -7.73
CA TRP A 154 -4.18 18.41 -8.60
C TRP A 154 -4.01 17.08 -7.86
N LEU A 155 -3.09 17.02 -6.89
CA LEU A 155 -2.95 15.85 -6.02
C LEU A 155 -4.24 15.60 -5.24
N ILE A 156 -4.81 16.64 -4.63
CA ILE A 156 -6.08 16.53 -3.89
C ILE A 156 -7.19 16.05 -4.81
N ILE A 157 -7.41 16.76 -5.93
CA ILE A 157 -8.51 16.46 -6.86
C ILE A 157 -8.40 15.01 -7.35
N THR A 158 -7.25 14.62 -7.89
CA THR A 158 -7.09 13.27 -8.47
C THR A 158 -7.14 12.16 -7.43
N TYR A 159 -6.61 12.39 -6.23
CA TYR A 159 -6.66 11.41 -5.15
C TYR A 159 -8.08 11.25 -4.56
N VAL A 160 -8.83 12.34 -4.41
CA VAL A 160 -10.25 12.29 -3.99
C VAL A 160 -11.07 11.57 -5.05
N LEU A 161 -10.88 11.87 -6.33
CA LEU A 161 -11.57 11.19 -7.43
C LEU A 161 -11.26 9.69 -7.44
N LEU A 162 -10.00 9.29 -7.27
CA LEU A 162 -9.61 7.89 -7.15
C LEU A 162 -10.30 7.23 -5.94
N SER A 163 -10.31 7.90 -4.79
CA SER A 163 -10.92 7.37 -3.56
C SER A 163 -12.42 7.15 -3.73
N LEU A 164 -13.13 8.06 -4.41
CA LEU A 164 -14.59 8.01 -4.53
C LEU A 164 -15.08 7.27 -5.79
N MET A 165 -14.20 6.66 -6.57
CA MET A 165 -14.57 6.13 -7.90
C MET A 165 -15.63 5.01 -7.87
N GLU A 166 -15.72 4.24 -6.79
CA GLU A 166 -16.68 3.14 -6.62
C GLU A 166 -18.01 3.60 -6.02
N VAL A 167 -18.08 4.83 -5.51
CA VAL A 167 -19.28 5.37 -4.85
C VAL A 167 -20.45 5.52 -5.83
N PRO A 168 -20.27 6.06 -7.06
CA PRO A 168 -21.37 6.14 -8.03
C PRO A 168 -21.93 4.77 -8.42
N THR A 169 -21.08 3.76 -8.59
CA THR A 169 -21.53 2.40 -8.95
C THR A 169 -22.36 1.78 -7.83
N LEU A 170 -21.94 1.94 -6.58
CA LEU A 170 -22.70 1.49 -5.40
C LEU A 170 -24.04 2.22 -5.24
N LEU A 171 -24.06 3.53 -5.52
CA LEU A 171 -25.28 4.33 -5.51
C LEU A 171 -26.27 3.86 -6.57
N MET A 172 -25.82 3.61 -7.79
CA MET A 172 -26.67 3.11 -8.88
C MET A 172 -27.17 1.69 -8.63
N ALA A 173 -26.37 0.85 -7.98
CA ALA A 173 -26.77 -0.50 -7.58
C ALA A 173 -27.73 -0.53 -6.36
N GLY A 174 -27.89 0.59 -5.65
CA GLY A 174 -28.69 0.65 -4.42
C GLY A 174 -28.05 -0.03 -3.20
N GLU A 175 -26.75 -0.31 -3.25
CA GLU A 175 -26.04 -1.13 -2.25
C GLU A 175 -25.37 -0.31 -1.14
N ILE A 176 -25.55 1.02 -1.10
CA ILE A 176 -24.77 1.93 -0.24
C ILE A 176 -24.76 1.53 1.25
N PHE A 177 -25.92 1.17 1.81
CA PHE A 177 -26.09 0.88 3.23
C PHE A 177 -26.22 -0.62 3.52
N THR A 178 -25.62 -1.45 2.68
CA THR A 178 -25.56 -2.91 2.84
C THR A 178 -24.20 -3.36 3.40
N ASP A 179 -24.06 -4.65 3.72
CA ASP A 179 -22.78 -5.24 4.10
C ASP A 179 -21.75 -5.24 2.95
N MET A 180 -22.21 -5.09 1.70
CA MET A 180 -21.36 -4.86 0.54
C MET A 180 -21.17 -3.35 0.25
N GLY A 181 -21.83 -2.47 0.99
CA GLY A 181 -21.86 -1.04 0.75
C GLY A 181 -20.62 -0.28 1.23
N LEU A 182 -20.78 1.03 1.42
CA LEU A 182 -19.69 1.96 1.73
C LEU A 182 -19.00 1.69 3.08
N PHE A 183 -19.74 1.20 4.05
CA PHE A 183 -19.22 0.81 5.38
C PHE A 183 -19.06 -0.71 5.49
N GLY A 184 -19.36 -1.42 4.41
CA GLY A 184 -19.20 -2.84 4.24
C GLY A 184 -17.90 -3.17 3.51
N PHE A 185 -17.89 -4.27 2.75
CA PHE A 185 -16.71 -4.73 2.03
C PHE A 185 -16.13 -3.69 1.05
N ASN A 186 -16.96 -2.79 0.51
CA ASN A 186 -16.52 -1.70 -0.37
C ASN A 186 -16.17 -0.42 0.40
N ASN A 187 -15.37 -0.54 1.46
CA ASN A 187 -14.92 0.58 2.28
C ASN A 187 -13.64 1.26 1.75
N GLN A 188 -13.16 0.89 0.57
CA GLN A 188 -11.90 1.38 0.02
C GLN A 188 -11.86 2.91 -0.11
N TRP A 189 -13.01 3.56 -0.31
CA TRP A 189 -13.13 5.02 -0.39
C TRP A 189 -12.59 5.76 0.85
N MET A 190 -12.58 5.10 2.00
CA MET A 190 -12.07 5.66 3.27
C MET A 190 -10.57 5.97 3.20
N MET A 191 -9.84 5.48 2.19
CA MET A 191 -8.48 5.92 1.89
C MET A 191 -8.37 7.44 1.69
N VAL A 192 -9.47 8.14 1.37
CA VAL A 192 -9.52 9.61 1.28
C VAL A 192 -9.01 10.28 2.56
N PHE A 193 -9.20 9.65 3.72
CA PHE A 193 -8.75 10.15 5.02
C PHE A 193 -7.23 10.08 5.22
N ALA A 194 -6.46 9.55 4.26
CA ALA A 194 -5.01 9.69 4.25
C ALA A 194 -4.55 11.13 3.88
N LEU A 195 -5.39 11.92 3.19
CA LEU A 195 -5.03 13.27 2.71
C LEU A 195 -4.52 14.21 3.82
N PRO A 196 -5.20 14.36 4.99
CA PRO A 196 -4.69 15.20 6.06
C PRO A 196 -3.26 14.83 6.47
N PHE A 197 -2.92 13.54 6.51
CA PHE A 197 -1.60 13.08 6.90
C PHE A 197 -0.51 13.46 5.89
N PHE A 198 -0.83 13.50 4.58
CA PHE A 198 0.12 13.99 3.57
C PHE A 198 0.45 15.48 3.77
N PHE A 199 -0.49 16.27 4.29
CA PHE A 199 -0.29 17.72 4.52
C PHE A 199 0.29 18.04 5.90
N LEU A 200 0.07 17.18 6.90
CA LEU A 200 0.72 17.29 8.20
C LEU A 200 2.19 16.86 8.16
N TYR A 201 2.57 16.10 7.13
CA TYR A 201 3.94 15.66 6.91
C TYR A 201 4.89 16.84 6.65
N ASN A 202 5.99 16.92 7.40
CA ASN A 202 6.94 18.03 7.35
C ASN A 202 8.10 17.85 6.35
N GLY A 203 8.22 16.70 5.67
CA GLY A 203 9.34 16.41 4.77
C GLY A 203 10.57 15.81 5.46
N GLU A 204 10.56 15.66 6.79
CA GLU A 204 11.67 15.09 7.54
C GLU A 204 11.50 13.59 7.74
N ARG A 205 12.61 12.85 7.66
CA ARG A 205 12.60 11.40 7.89
C ARG A 205 12.31 11.03 9.35
N GLY A 206 12.63 11.92 10.30
CA GLY A 206 12.66 11.59 11.73
C GLY A 206 13.84 10.66 12.07
N VAL A 207 13.64 9.74 13.01
CA VAL A 207 14.67 8.79 13.47
C VAL A 207 15.07 7.84 12.33
N ASN A 208 16.31 7.96 11.86
CA ASN A 208 16.80 7.26 10.66
C ASN A 208 18.08 6.47 10.96
N ASN A 209 17.91 5.35 11.65
CA ASN A 209 19.00 4.42 11.99
C ASN A 209 18.75 3.07 11.28
N ALA A 210 19.75 2.18 11.24
CA ALA A 210 19.59 0.87 10.64
C ALA A 210 18.40 0.11 11.24
N PHE A 211 18.24 0.18 12.56
CA PHE A 211 17.10 -0.41 13.28
C PHE A 211 15.75 0.08 12.74
N THR A 212 15.50 1.40 12.73
CA THR A 212 14.20 1.94 12.28
C THR A 212 13.92 1.64 10.82
N LYS A 213 14.96 1.61 9.98
CA LYS A 213 14.83 1.23 8.57
C LYS A 213 14.35 -0.20 8.40
N TYR A 214 14.96 -1.17 9.09
CA TYR A 214 14.62 -2.59 8.95
C TYR A 214 13.36 -2.98 9.74
N MET A 215 13.04 -2.26 10.82
CA MET A 215 11.83 -2.45 11.61
C MET A 215 10.58 -2.44 10.72
N PHE A 216 10.42 -1.46 9.83
CA PHE A 216 9.25 -1.38 8.94
C PHE A 216 9.18 -2.55 7.94
N TYR A 217 10.33 -3.06 7.50
CA TYR A 217 10.38 -4.18 6.57
C TYR A 217 10.09 -5.52 7.24
N ILE A 218 10.61 -5.73 8.47
CA ILE A 218 10.40 -6.94 9.26
C ILE A 218 8.98 -6.98 9.85
N PHE A 219 8.45 -5.84 10.25
CA PHE A 219 7.13 -5.76 10.86
C PHE A 219 6.03 -6.31 9.97
N TYR A 220 6.01 -5.93 8.68
CA TYR A 220 4.95 -6.33 7.77
C TYR A 220 4.77 -7.87 7.67
N PRO A 221 5.79 -8.68 7.37
CA PRO A 221 5.63 -10.12 7.33
C PRO A 221 5.31 -10.68 8.73
N VAL A 222 6.03 -10.24 9.76
CA VAL A 222 5.91 -10.83 11.10
C VAL A 222 4.53 -10.62 11.71
N HIS A 223 3.93 -9.43 11.64
CA HIS A 223 2.60 -9.22 12.22
C HIS A 223 1.52 -10.02 11.48
N LEU A 224 1.60 -10.11 10.15
CA LEU A 224 0.69 -10.94 9.36
C LEU A 224 0.79 -12.41 9.73
N TRP A 225 2.01 -12.93 9.81
CA TRP A 225 2.29 -14.31 10.20
C TRP A 225 1.75 -14.64 11.59
N ILE A 226 1.98 -13.76 12.56
CA ILE A 226 1.48 -13.94 13.94
C ILE A 226 -0.05 -13.92 13.97
N ILE A 227 -0.69 -12.89 13.39
CA ILE A 227 -2.15 -12.72 13.45
C ILE A 227 -2.83 -13.88 12.71
N TYR A 228 -2.31 -14.28 11.56
CA TYR A 228 -2.82 -15.43 10.78
C TYR A 228 -2.78 -16.72 11.60
N THR A 229 -1.64 -17.04 12.22
CA THR A 229 -1.49 -18.25 13.05
C THR A 229 -2.42 -18.22 14.26
N ILE A 230 -2.57 -17.06 14.92
CA ILE A 230 -3.55 -16.91 16.02
C ILE A 230 -4.97 -17.15 15.51
N GLY A 231 -5.34 -16.56 14.38
CA GLY A 231 -6.64 -16.75 13.74
C GLY A 231 -6.95 -18.23 13.47
N TYR A 232 -5.99 -18.98 12.94
CA TYR A 232 -6.12 -20.43 12.72
C TYR A 232 -6.46 -21.20 14.00
N PHE A 233 -5.78 -20.89 15.12
CA PHE A 233 -6.06 -21.56 16.39
C PHE A 233 -7.40 -21.15 17.01
N MET A 234 -7.87 -19.93 16.75
CA MET A 234 -9.18 -19.45 17.22
C MET A 234 -10.35 -19.96 16.38
N SER A 235 -10.10 -20.35 15.13
CA SER A 235 -11.11 -20.93 14.24
C SER A 235 -11.35 -22.43 14.43
N LYS A 236 -10.55 -23.08 15.30
CA LYS A 236 -10.75 -24.48 15.71
C LYS A 236 -11.63 -24.54 16.95
#